data_AF-A0A0Q6M4G8-F1
#
_entry.id   AF-A0A0Q6M4G8-F1
#
_cell.length_a   1.000
_cell.length_b   1.000
_cell.length_c   1.000
_cell.angle_alpha   90.00
_cell.angle_beta   90.00
_cell.angle_gamma   90.00
#
_symmetry.space_group_name_H-M   'P 1'
#
loop_
_entity.id
_entity.type
_entity.pdbx_description
1 polymer ?
#
loop_
_entity_poly.entity_id
_entity_poly.type
_entity_poly.pdbx_seq_one_letter_code
_entity_poly.pdbx_strand_id
1 'polypeptide(L)'
;MTCLPAHADDAVEQMVAGIDAVLFVCMPVDPKSMKPGQDMLVQLAAKTKSDLSSVRKSDGYRSTYNSEVNRMLSMPAKDKLATCQRAF
;
A
#
# COMPACT_ATOMS: atom_id res chain seq x y z
N MET A 1 -2.76 20.96 -22.09
CA MET A 1 -2.48 19.81 -21.19
C MET A 1 -1.73 20.35 -19.98
N THR A 2 -2.45 20.80 -18.95
CA THR A 2 -1.85 21.26 -17.70
C THR A 2 -1.64 20.05 -16.80
N CYS A 3 -0.38 19.67 -16.59
CA CYS A 3 -0.01 18.71 -15.56
C CYS A 3 -0.40 19.31 -14.21
N LEU A 4 -1.48 18.81 -13.60
CA LEU A 4 -1.79 19.12 -12.21
C LEU A 4 -0.60 18.66 -11.35
N PRO A 5 -0.10 19.48 -10.41
CA PRO A 5 0.82 18.97 -9.41
C PRO A 5 0.05 17.90 -8.64
N ALA A 6 0.47 16.64 -8.77
CA ALA A 6 0.04 15.62 -7.82
C ALA A 6 0.39 16.18 -6.43
N HIS A 7 -0.63 16.53 -5.66
CA HIS A 7 -0.40 17.08 -4.34
C HIS A 7 0.42 16.04 -3.56
N ALA A 8 1.44 16.50 -2.82
CA ALA A 8 2.30 15.58 -2.08
C ALA A 8 1.48 14.63 -1.18
N ASP A 9 0.33 15.09 -0.68
CA ASP A 9 -0.66 14.29 0.03
C ASP A 9 -1.23 13.13 -0.82
N ASP A 10 -1.64 13.36 -2.07
CA ASP A 10 -2.12 12.29 -2.96
C ASP A 10 -1.06 11.20 -3.18
N ALA A 11 0.21 11.61 -3.29
CA ALA A 11 1.31 10.65 -3.46
C ALA A 11 1.53 9.81 -2.20
N VAL A 12 1.42 10.41 -1.00
CA VAL A 12 1.52 9.69 0.27
C VAL A 12 0.33 8.76 0.46
N GLU A 13 -0.89 9.22 0.16
CA GLU A 13 -2.10 8.41 0.19
C GLU A 13 -1.98 7.17 -0.71
N GLN A 14 -1.52 7.35 -1.95
CA GLN A 14 -1.31 6.25 -2.90
C GLN A 14 -0.25 5.26 -2.41
N MET A 15 0.87 5.75 -1.87
CA MET A 15 1.95 4.89 -1.36
C MET A 15 1.50 4.09 -0.13
N VAL A 16 0.86 4.74 0.85
CA VAL A 16 0.33 4.08 2.05
C VAL A 16 -0.72 3.05 1.67
N ALA A 17 -1.64 3.40 0.76
CA ALA A 17 -2.67 2.50 0.25
C ALA A 17 -2.10 1.26 -0.45
N GLY A 18 -1.10 1.45 -1.30
CA GLY A 18 -0.44 0.34 -2.00
C GLY A 18 0.25 -0.62 -1.03
N ILE A 19 0.98 -0.08 -0.05
CA ILE A 19 1.68 -0.90 0.96
C ILE A 19 0.67 -1.64 1.86
N ASP A 20 -0.35 -0.94 2.37
CA ASP A 20 -1.41 -1.56 3.20
C ASP A 20 -2.17 -2.65 2.42
N ALA A 21 -2.44 -2.44 1.12
CA ALA A 21 -3.11 -3.42 0.27
C ALA A 21 -2.29 -4.72 0.12
N VAL A 22 -0.98 -4.57 -0.13
CA VAL A 22 -0.06 -5.71 -0.19
C VAL A 22 -0.02 -6.43 1.15
N LEU A 23 0.16 -5.70 2.25
CA LEU A 23 0.19 -6.30 3.59
C LEU A 23 -1.10 -7.08 3.89
N PHE A 24 -2.26 -6.54 3.55
CA PHE A 24 -3.55 -7.20 3.75
C PHE A 24 -3.63 -8.55 3.03
N VAL A 25 -3.24 -8.59 1.75
CA VAL A 25 -3.30 -9.82 0.95
C VAL A 25 -2.21 -10.82 1.33
N CYS A 26 -1.02 -10.33 1.67
CA CYS A 26 0.17 -11.15 1.84
C CYS A 26 0.41 -11.62 3.27
N MET A 27 -0.12 -10.94 4.28
CA MET A 27 -0.02 -11.37 5.68
C MET A 27 -0.57 -12.79 5.95
N PRO A 28 -1.73 -13.23 5.41
CA PRO A 28 -2.17 -14.62 5.56
C PRO A 28 -1.37 -15.62 4.72
N VAL A 29 -0.58 -15.17 3.74
CA VAL A 29 0.19 -16.02 2.81
C VAL A 29 1.61 -16.26 3.32
N ASP A 30 2.30 -15.19 3.73
CA ASP A 30 3.67 -15.24 4.23
C ASP A 30 3.92 -14.09 5.24
N PRO A 31 3.48 -14.23 6.50
CA PRO A 31 3.58 -13.17 7.50
C PRO A 31 5.03 -12.81 7.84
N LYS A 32 5.99 -13.73 7.65
CA LYS A 32 7.40 -13.50 7.97
C LYS A 32 8.03 -12.47 7.04
N SER A 33 7.60 -12.45 5.78
CA SER A 33 8.10 -11.51 4.76
C SER A 33 7.40 -10.14 4.80
N MET A 34 6.39 -9.94 5.67
CA MET A 34 5.61 -8.69 5.73
C MET A 34 6.16 -7.64 6.69
N LYS A 35 7.16 -7.97 7.51
CA LYS A 35 7.77 -7.01 8.42
C LYS A 35 8.37 -5.78 7.68
N PRO A 36 9.10 -5.93 6.56
CA PRO A 36 9.61 -4.80 5.79
C PRO A 36 8.51 -3.83 5.34
N GLY A 37 7.35 -4.31 4.91
CA GLY A 37 6.23 -3.44 4.51
C GLY A 37 5.66 -2.61 5.67
N GLN A 38 5.57 -3.19 6.88
CA GLN A 38 5.19 -2.44 8.08
C GLN A 38 6.23 -1.38 8.44
N ASP A 39 7.52 -1.73 8.35
CA ASP A 39 8.61 -0.81 8.62
C ASP A 39 8.64 0.33 7.58
N MET A 40 8.31 0.06 6.31
CA MET A 40 8.16 1.08 5.26
C MET A 40 7.04 2.06 5.55
N LEU A 41 5.88 1.62 6.06
CA LEU A 41 4.80 2.53 6.46
C LEU A 41 5.23 3.49 7.57
N VAL A 42 5.96 2.97 8.57
CA VAL A 42 6.49 3.79 9.67
C VAL A 42 7.51 4.80 9.16
N GLN A 43 8.41 4.38 8.27
CA GLN A 43 9.40 5.27 7.65
C GLN A 43 8.75 6.34 6.78
N LEU A 44 7.72 5.98 6.00
CA LEU A 44 7.00 6.90 5.14
C LEU A 44 6.29 7.96 5.99
N ALA A 45 5.56 7.54 7.03
CA ALA A 45 4.91 8.45 7.98
C ALA A 45 5.91 9.42 8.65
N ALA A 46 7.07 8.91 9.06
CA ALA A 46 8.12 9.73 9.66
C ALA A 46 8.72 10.74 8.67
N LYS A 47 8.96 10.32 7.41
CA LYS A 47 9.53 11.16 6.36
C LYS A 47 8.59 12.27 5.93
N THR A 48 7.30 11.96 5.80
CA THR A 48 6.29 12.89 5.30
C THR A 48 5.61 13.66 6.41
N LYS A 49 5.90 13.33 7.68
CA LYS A 49 5.23 13.84 8.88
C LYS A 49 3.72 13.64 8.83
N SER A 50 3.28 12.58 8.12
CA SER A 50 1.87 12.26 7.95
C SER A 50 1.41 11.33 9.06
N ASP A 51 0.20 11.56 9.57
CA ASP A 51 -0.48 10.59 10.42
C ASP A 51 -1.15 9.52 9.53
N LEU A 52 -0.65 8.29 9.60
CA LEU A 52 -1.20 7.16 8.84
C LEU A 52 -2.69 6.96 9.12
N SER A 53 -3.16 7.27 10.34
CA SER A 53 -4.56 7.11 10.72
C SER A 53 -5.47 8.08 9.96
N SER A 54 -4.99 9.31 9.76
CA SER A 54 -5.64 10.33 8.94
C SER A 54 -5.59 9.98 7.45
N VAL A 55 -4.41 9.56 6.96
CA VAL A 55 -4.22 9.16 5.56
C VAL A 55 -5.17 8.02 5.19
N ARG A 56 -5.33 7.01 6.05
CA ARG A 56 -6.22 5.86 5.83
C ARG A 56 -7.71 6.21 5.75
N LYS A 57 -8.10 7.41 6.16
CA LYS A 57 -9.49 7.91 6.07
C LYS A 57 -9.76 8.71 4.80
N SER A 58 -8.72 9.07 4.05
CA SER A 58 -8.87 9.81 2.80
C SER A 58 -9.53 8.96 1.71
N ASP A 59 -10.23 9.63 0.79
CA ASP A 59 -10.81 8.97 -0.37
C ASP A 59 -9.75 8.48 -1.36
N GLY A 60 -8.63 9.20 -1.49
CA GLY A 60 -7.50 8.81 -2.33
C GLY A 60 -6.85 7.51 -1.87
N TYR A 61 -6.63 7.37 -0.55
CA TYR A 61 -6.20 6.11 0.04
C TYR A 61 -7.21 5.00 -0.24
N ARG A 62 -8.50 5.22 0.07
CA ARG A 62 -9.52 4.17 -0.02
C ARG A 62 -9.70 3.66 -1.45
N SER A 63 -9.72 4.56 -2.43
CA SER A 63 -9.81 4.21 -3.85
C SER A 63 -8.62 3.35 -4.29
N THR A 64 -7.40 3.79 -3.96
CA THR A 64 -6.16 3.10 -4.34
C THR A 64 -6.05 1.74 -3.65
N TYR A 65 -6.34 1.68 -2.35
CA TYR A 65 -6.27 0.46 -1.54
C TYR A 65 -7.22 -0.60 -2.11
N ASN A 66 -8.48 -0.23 -2.36
CA ASN A 66 -9.46 -1.15 -2.91
C ASN A 66 -9.07 -1.64 -4.31
N SER A 67 -8.54 -0.75 -5.15
CA SER A 67 -8.04 -1.13 -6.49
C SER A 67 -6.92 -2.16 -6.39
N GLU A 68 -5.92 -1.92 -5.55
CA GLU A 68 -4.77 -2.83 -5.39
C GLU A 68 -5.16 -4.16 -4.74
N VAL A 69 -6.00 -4.14 -3.70
CA VAL A 69 -6.51 -5.37 -3.08
C VAL A 69 -7.27 -6.20 -4.11
N ASN A 70 -8.19 -5.59 -4.88
CA ASN A 70 -8.95 -6.31 -5.90
C ASN A 70 -8.03 -6.88 -6.99
N ARG A 71 -7.04 -6.10 -7.43
CA ARG A 71 -6.02 -6.55 -8.40
C ARG A 71 -5.28 -7.78 -7.87
N MET A 72 -4.76 -7.72 -6.65
CA MET A 72 -4.02 -8.83 -6.04
C MET A 72 -4.90 -10.04 -5.74
N LEU A 73 -6.14 -9.85 -5.28
CA LEU A 73 -7.07 -10.94 -5.02
C LEU A 73 -7.49 -11.66 -6.31
N SER A 74 -7.53 -10.96 -7.44
CA SER A 74 -7.77 -11.55 -8.76
C SER A 74 -6.61 -12.40 -9.29
N MET A 75 -5.41 -12.31 -8.68
CA MET A 75 -4.26 -13.09 -9.10
C MET A 75 -4.43 -14.58 -8.75
N PRO A 76 -3.93 -15.50 -9.59
CA PRO A 76 -3.86 -16.91 -9.26
C PRO A 76 -3.06 -17.16 -7.98
N ALA A 77 -3.45 -18.16 -7.18
CA ALA A 77 -2.79 -18.45 -5.90
C ALA A 77 -1.28 -18.70 -6.01
N LYS A 78 -0.84 -19.35 -7.10
CA LYS A 78 0.58 -19.59 -7.40
C LYS A 78 1.38 -18.30 -7.59
N ASP A 79 0.75 -17.27 -8.15
CA ASP A 79 1.40 -16.00 -8.45
C ASP A 79 1.35 -15.08 -7.23
N LYS A 80 0.31 -15.18 -6.39
CA LYS A 80 0.19 -14.45 -5.13
C LYS A 80 1.39 -14.67 -4.20
N LEU A 81 1.81 -15.92 -3.97
CA LEU A 81 2.96 -16.20 -3.10
C LEU A 81 4.24 -15.55 -3.64
N ALA A 82 4.51 -15.70 -4.94
CA ALA A 82 5.67 -15.10 -5.58
C ALA A 82 5.64 -13.56 -5.53
N THR A 83 4.46 -12.95 -5.65
CA THR A 83 4.26 -11.51 -5.48
C THR A 83 4.53 -11.09 -4.04
N CYS A 84 3.97 -11.80 -3.04
CA CYS A 84 4.17 -11.49 -1.62
C CYS A 84 5.63 -11.59 -1.19
N GLN A 85 6.37 -12.57 -1.70
CA GLN A 85 7.80 -12.74 -1.41
C GLN A 85 8.70 -11.67 -2.05
N ARG A 86 8.18 -10.91 -3.02
CA ARG A 86 8.93 -9.88 -3.76
C ARG A 86 8.38 -8.47 -3.55
N ALA A 87 7.43 -8.30 -2.64
CA ALA A 87 6.68 -7.07 -2.54
C ALA A 87 7.46 -5.94 -1.83
N PHE A 88 8.46 -6.28 -1.01
CA PHE A 88 9.26 -5.35 -0.22
C PHE A 88 10.73 -5.78 -0.17
#